data_AF-A0A944Y994-F1
#
_entry.id   AF-A0A944Y994-F1
#
_cell.length_a   1.000
_cell.length_b   1.000
_cell.length_c   1.000
_cell.angle_alpha   90.00
_cell.angle_beta   90.00
_cell.angle_gamma   90.00
#
_symmetry.space_group_name_H-M   'P 1'
#
loop_
_entity.id
_entity.type
_entity.pdbx_description
1 polymer ?
#
loop_
_entity_poly.entity_id
_entity_poly.type
_entity_poly.pdbx_seq_one_letter_code
_entity_poly.pdbx_strand_id
1 'polypeptide(L)'
;MSTQVHTDKTVGEDNALLILEFEDGTIGLAEESWTKLGGMDDRAEVHGSEGVAYADLLHGNSIETYSQGGYDYAVEKAGTTKGWSFTIYEEAYNYGFHQEMAHFVDCVQNDKQPIVTGEDAREVMKIIFAAYESARTGRKVSLPFETDAKKPIDLWKPNR
;
A
#
# COMPACT_ATOMS: atom_id res chain seq x y z
N MET A 1 5.89 13.39 -10.09
CA MET A 1 4.72 12.49 -10.21
C MET A 1 4.08 12.68 -11.58
N SER A 2 3.49 11.65 -12.19
CA SER A 2 2.84 11.70 -13.51
C SER A 2 2.00 10.43 -13.70
N THR A 3 1.01 10.48 -14.58
CA THR A 3 0.25 9.29 -15.01
C THR A 3 0.90 8.75 -16.27
N GLN A 4 1.43 7.53 -16.23
CA GLN A 4 2.18 6.94 -17.34
C GLN A 4 1.30 6.06 -18.24
N VAL A 5 0.53 5.15 -17.62
CA VAL A 5 -0.26 4.13 -18.32
C VAL A 5 -1.75 4.44 -18.21
N HIS A 6 -2.22 4.79 -17.00
CA HIS A 6 -3.65 4.86 -16.68
C HIS A 6 -4.28 6.23 -16.99
N THR A 7 -3.86 6.87 -18.08
CA THR A 7 -4.27 8.24 -18.45
C THR A 7 -5.77 8.38 -18.75
N ASP A 8 -6.44 7.27 -19.07
CA ASP A 8 -7.88 7.16 -19.30
C ASP A 8 -8.69 6.95 -18.00
N LYS A 9 -8.04 6.54 -16.90
CA LYS A 9 -8.71 6.15 -15.65
C LYS A 9 -8.47 7.11 -14.50
N THR A 10 -7.28 7.67 -14.40
CA THR A 10 -6.92 8.57 -13.32
C THR A 10 -6.23 9.81 -13.83
N VAL A 11 -6.38 10.87 -13.05
CA VAL A 11 -5.70 12.13 -13.27
C VAL A 11 -4.59 12.37 -12.24
N GLY A 12 -4.43 11.46 -11.27
CA GLY A 12 -3.32 11.36 -10.32
C GLY A 12 -2.18 10.50 -10.86
N GLU A 13 -1.13 10.33 -10.09
CA GLU A 13 -0.05 9.40 -10.39
C GLU A 13 -0.52 7.95 -10.38
N ASP A 14 0.12 7.12 -11.20
CA ASP A 14 -0.07 5.66 -11.22
C ASP A 14 1.16 4.91 -10.68
N ASN A 15 2.13 5.66 -10.17
CA ASN A 15 3.34 5.20 -9.51
C ASN A 15 3.81 6.24 -8.50
N ALA A 16 4.25 5.81 -7.33
CA ALA A 16 4.75 6.68 -6.27
C ALA A 16 5.93 6.04 -5.52
N LEU A 17 6.84 6.91 -5.06
CA LEU A 17 7.88 6.57 -4.11
C LEU A 17 7.83 7.59 -2.97
N LEU A 18 7.71 7.12 -1.75
CA LEU A 18 7.67 7.94 -0.54
C LEU A 18 8.85 7.56 0.36
N ILE A 19 9.65 8.56 0.74
CA ILE A 19 10.73 8.41 1.71
C ILE A 19 10.32 9.15 2.98
N LEU A 20 10.27 8.45 4.10
CA LEU A 20 9.97 8.97 5.43
C LEU A 20 11.21 8.89 6.30
N GLU A 21 11.45 9.93 7.09
CA GLU A 21 12.50 9.97 8.10
C GLU A 21 11.83 10.13 9.46
N PHE A 22 12.04 9.14 10.33
CA PHE A 22 11.51 9.12 11.68
C PHE A 22 12.42 9.91 12.63
N GLU A 23 11.89 10.29 13.80
CA GLU A 23 12.60 11.11 14.79
C GLU A 23 13.91 10.47 15.28
N ASP A 24 13.97 9.14 15.29
CA ASP A 24 15.15 8.36 15.69
C ASP A 24 16.17 8.18 14.55
N GLY A 25 15.91 8.75 13.37
CA GLY A 25 16.75 8.64 12.18
C GLY A 25 16.48 7.40 11.33
N THR A 26 15.51 6.56 11.69
CA THR A 26 15.05 5.46 10.83
C THR A 26 14.51 6.01 9.52
N ILE A 27 14.76 5.31 8.42
CA ILE A 27 14.24 5.65 7.10
C ILE A 27 13.21 4.60 6.68
N GLY A 28 12.00 5.06 6.35
CA GLY A 28 10.95 4.25 5.72
C GLY A 28 10.88 4.54 4.22
N LEU A 29 10.73 3.49 3.42
CA LEU A 29 10.45 3.58 1.99
C LEU A 29 9.11 2.91 1.70
N ALA A 30 8.19 3.62 1.06
CA ALA A 30 7.00 3.04 0.47
C ALA A 30 7.05 3.24 -1.04
N GLU A 31 6.95 2.14 -1.78
CA GLU A 31 6.85 2.12 -3.24
C GLU A 31 5.48 1.57 -3.61
N GLU A 32 4.78 2.29 -4.48
CA GLU A 32 3.46 1.92 -4.95
C GLU A 32 3.40 2.00 -6.47
N SER A 33 2.81 1.00 -7.11
CA SER A 33 2.67 0.96 -8.57
C SER A 33 1.35 0.35 -9.00
N TRP A 34 0.55 1.14 -9.70
CA TRP A 34 -0.58 0.61 -10.46
C TRP A 34 -0.13 0.01 -11.81
N THR A 35 1.11 0.27 -12.23
CA THR A 35 1.63 -0.22 -13.51
C THR A 35 2.36 -1.56 -13.40
N LYS A 36 2.48 -2.11 -12.19
CA LYS A 36 3.05 -3.44 -11.94
C LYS A 36 2.05 -4.52 -12.36
N LEU A 37 2.39 -5.27 -13.40
CA LEU A 37 1.62 -6.44 -13.86
C LEU A 37 2.10 -7.72 -13.15
N GLY A 38 1.33 -8.79 -13.31
CA GLY A 38 1.73 -10.13 -12.88
C GLY A 38 1.21 -10.55 -11.50
N GLY A 39 0.07 -10.01 -11.06
CA GLY A 39 -0.48 -10.27 -9.72
C GLY A 39 -0.12 -9.18 -8.71
N MET A 40 -0.83 -9.16 -7.60
CA MET A 40 -0.55 -8.29 -6.46
C MET A 40 0.82 -8.64 -5.85
N ASP A 41 1.52 -7.65 -5.32
CA ASP A 41 2.84 -7.82 -4.72
C ASP A 41 2.99 -6.93 -3.50
N ASP A 42 2.65 -7.52 -2.35
CA ASP A 42 2.68 -6.85 -1.05
C ASP A 42 3.83 -7.43 -0.24
N ARG A 43 4.88 -6.61 -0.10
CA ARG A 43 6.10 -6.97 0.61
C ARG A 43 6.48 -5.87 1.59
N ALA A 44 7.06 -6.29 2.71
CA ALA A 44 7.69 -5.40 3.67
C ALA A 44 9.01 -5.99 4.13
N GLU A 45 9.98 -5.12 4.37
CA GLU A 45 11.26 -5.50 4.94
C GLU A 45 11.62 -4.54 6.09
N VAL A 46 12.22 -5.09 7.14
CA VAL A 46 12.69 -4.32 8.29
C VAL A 46 14.11 -4.73 8.58
N HIS A 47 15.01 -3.75 8.55
CA HIS A 47 16.43 -3.93 8.80
C HIS A 47 16.80 -3.28 10.14
N GLY A 48 17.40 -4.06 11.02
CA GLY A 48 17.93 -3.60 12.31
C GLY A 48 19.43 -3.86 12.41
N SER A 49 20.04 -3.38 13.50
CA SER A 49 21.48 -3.59 13.76
C SER A 49 21.86 -5.05 14.00
N GLU A 50 20.90 -5.90 14.37
CA GLU A 50 21.14 -7.30 14.76
C GLU A 50 20.38 -8.31 13.88
N GLY A 51 19.66 -7.86 12.87
CA GLY A 51 18.87 -8.77 12.04
C GLY A 51 18.03 -8.09 10.98
N VAL A 52 17.33 -8.92 10.23
CA VAL A 52 16.42 -8.51 9.15
C VAL A 52 15.19 -9.39 9.18
N ALA A 53 14.04 -8.81 8.89
CA ALA A 53 12.77 -9.51 8.69
C ALA A 53 12.22 -9.18 7.30
N TYR A 54 11.71 -10.20 6.62
CA TYR A 54 11.00 -10.08 5.35
C TYR A 54 9.59 -10.62 5.52
N ALA A 55 8.61 -9.86 5.06
CA ALA A 55 7.23 -10.30 4.89
C ALA A 55 6.91 -10.27 3.40
N ASP A 56 6.53 -11.43 2.86
CA ASP A 56 6.03 -11.59 1.50
C ASP A 56 4.64 -12.22 1.60
N LEU A 57 3.62 -11.38 1.46
CA LEU A 57 2.27 -11.73 1.87
C LEU A 57 1.58 -12.69 0.90
N LEU A 58 1.93 -12.60 -0.38
CA LEU A 58 1.21 -13.27 -1.46
C LEU A 58 2.06 -14.26 -2.23
N HIS A 59 3.34 -13.99 -2.46
CA HIS A 59 4.21 -14.96 -3.12
C HIS A 59 4.79 -15.95 -2.10
N GLY A 60 5.10 -15.49 -0.88
CA GLY A 60 5.81 -16.27 0.15
C GLY A 60 5.10 -17.55 0.61
N ASN A 61 3.78 -17.64 0.42
CA ASN A 61 2.95 -18.80 0.74
C ASN A 61 2.21 -19.37 -0.49
N SER A 62 2.41 -18.81 -1.69
CA SER A 62 1.70 -19.25 -2.89
C SER A 62 2.11 -20.65 -3.35
N ILE A 63 1.22 -21.29 -4.11
CA ILE A 63 1.53 -22.47 -4.88
C ILE A 63 2.04 -22.03 -6.26
N GLU A 64 3.32 -22.28 -6.54
CA GLU A 64 3.87 -22.08 -7.87
C GLU A 64 3.15 -23.00 -8.87
N THR A 65 2.46 -22.41 -9.84
CA THR A 65 1.53 -23.12 -10.72
C THR A 65 1.83 -22.81 -12.18
N TYR A 66 2.06 -23.87 -12.97
CA TYR A 66 2.14 -23.77 -14.42
C TYR A 66 0.89 -24.34 -15.08
N SER A 67 0.27 -23.58 -15.99
CA SER A 67 -0.79 -24.11 -16.86
C SER A 67 -0.64 -23.58 -18.29
N GLN A 68 -0.63 -24.48 -19.27
CA GLN A 68 -0.66 -24.09 -20.68
C GLN A 68 -2.04 -23.54 -21.08
N GLY A 69 -3.12 -24.12 -20.53
CA GLY A 69 -4.50 -23.74 -20.80
C GLY A 69 -4.96 -22.52 -19.99
N GLY A 70 -4.27 -22.21 -18.91
CA GLY A 70 -4.76 -21.34 -17.85
C GLY A 70 -5.68 -22.10 -16.88
N TYR A 71 -6.15 -21.37 -15.88
CA TYR A 71 -7.15 -21.80 -14.89
C TYR A 71 -7.92 -20.55 -14.41
N ASP A 72 -8.92 -20.73 -13.54
CA ASP A 72 -9.91 -19.70 -13.26
C ASP A 72 -9.33 -18.47 -12.55
N TYR A 73 -8.62 -18.66 -11.44
CA TYR A 73 -8.11 -17.57 -10.61
C TYR A 73 -6.77 -17.92 -9.97
N ALA A 74 -5.78 -17.04 -10.10
CA ALA A 74 -4.46 -17.17 -9.49
C ALA A 74 -4.33 -16.36 -8.20
N VAL A 75 -4.43 -15.03 -8.31
CA VAL A 75 -4.27 -14.03 -7.23
C VAL A 75 -4.84 -12.70 -7.73
N GLU A 76 -5.15 -11.77 -6.82
CA GLU A 76 -5.61 -10.43 -7.19
C GLU A 76 -4.64 -9.78 -8.19
N LYS A 77 -5.17 -9.02 -9.16
CA LYS A 77 -4.40 -8.34 -10.22
C LYS A 77 -3.59 -9.27 -11.15
N ALA A 78 -3.79 -10.59 -11.09
CA ALA A 78 -3.23 -11.49 -12.09
C ALA A 78 -3.85 -11.19 -13.47
N GLY A 79 -3.02 -10.75 -14.42
CA GLY A 79 -3.49 -10.47 -15.78
C GLY A 79 -3.74 -11.73 -16.62
N THR A 80 -3.19 -12.87 -16.22
CA THR A 80 -3.32 -14.16 -16.89
C THR A 80 -2.95 -15.29 -15.92
N THR A 81 -3.52 -16.47 -16.15
CA THR A 81 -3.17 -17.72 -15.46
C THR A 81 -2.46 -18.72 -16.37
N LYS A 82 -2.17 -18.32 -17.62
CA LYS A 82 -1.36 -19.10 -18.57
C LYS A 82 0.13 -18.88 -18.31
N GLY A 83 0.89 -19.97 -18.36
CA GLY A 83 2.31 -19.97 -18.00
C GLY A 83 2.49 -20.17 -16.49
N TRP A 84 3.60 -19.64 -15.97
CA TRP A 84 3.87 -19.62 -14.53
C TRP A 84 3.05 -18.55 -13.83
N SER A 85 2.55 -18.89 -12.65
CA SER A 85 1.69 -18.04 -11.82
C SER A 85 1.83 -18.46 -10.37
N PHE A 86 1.42 -17.57 -9.46
CA PHE A 86 1.47 -17.77 -8.02
C PHE A 86 0.04 -17.90 -7.50
N THR A 87 -0.42 -19.15 -7.37
CA THR A 87 -1.79 -19.41 -6.93
C THR A 87 -1.87 -19.21 -5.42
N ILE A 88 -2.65 -18.22 -4.98
CA ILE A 88 -2.86 -17.98 -3.56
C ILE A 88 -3.98 -18.89 -3.03
N TYR A 89 -3.76 -19.48 -1.86
CA TYR A 89 -4.80 -20.19 -1.12
C TYR A 89 -5.31 -19.29 0.01
N GLU A 90 -6.58 -19.42 0.41
CA GLU A 90 -7.15 -18.65 1.55
C GLU A 90 -6.79 -17.15 1.49
N GLU A 91 -6.88 -16.54 0.29
CA GLU A 91 -6.39 -15.18 0.02
C GLU A 91 -6.92 -14.15 1.02
N ALA A 92 -8.22 -14.18 1.30
CA ALA A 92 -8.84 -13.27 2.26
C ALA A 92 -8.37 -13.48 3.71
N TYR A 93 -7.93 -14.68 4.07
CA TYR A 93 -7.31 -14.94 5.38
C TYR A 93 -5.89 -14.42 5.42
N ASN A 94 -5.13 -14.58 4.33
CA ASN A 94 -3.76 -14.08 4.21
C ASN A 94 -3.72 -12.54 4.19
N TYR A 95 -4.70 -11.88 3.57
CA TYR A 95 -4.87 -10.43 3.68
C TYR A 95 -5.24 -9.93 5.08
N GLY A 96 -5.61 -10.82 6.01
CA GLY A 96 -5.95 -10.43 7.37
C GLY A 96 -7.40 -9.99 7.57
N PHE A 97 -8.26 -10.03 6.54
CA PHE A 97 -9.64 -9.54 6.64
C PHE A 97 -10.46 -10.26 7.72
N HIS A 98 -10.21 -11.55 7.92
CA HIS A 98 -10.90 -12.33 8.95
C HIS A 98 -10.49 -11.87 10.36
N GLN A 99 -9.20 -11.59 10.56
CA GLN A 99 -8.61 -11.13 11.81
C GLN A 99 -9.06 -9.70 12.11
N GLU A 100 -9.08 -8.83 11.10
CA GLU A 100 -9.60 -7.46 11.18
C GLU A 100 -11.08 -7.46 11.61
N MET A 101 -11.91 -8.25 10.94
CA MET A 101 -13.35 -8.31 11.25
C MET A 101 -13.60 -8.93 12.63
N ALA A 102 -12.86 -9.97 13.00
CA ALA A 102 -12.94 -10.56 14.33
C ALA A 102 -12.56 -9.55 15.43
N HIS A 103 -11.49 -8.78 15.22
CA HIS A 103 -11.06 -7.71 16.11
C HIS A 103 -12.11 -6.60 16.23
N PHE A 104 -12.68 -6.16 15.10
CA PHE A 104 -13.74 -5.17 15.09
C PHE A 104 -14.97 -5.63 15.89
N VAL A 105 -15.43 -6.86 15.67
CA VAL A 105 -16.56 -7.44 16.41
C VAL A 105 -16.25 -7.50 17.91
N ASP A 106 -15.04 -7.93 18.30
CA ASP A 106 -14.61 -7.96 19.69
C ASP A 106 -14.61 -6.56 20.33
N CYS A 107 -14.12 -5.54 19.63
CA CYS A 107 -14.15 -4.15 20.10
C CYS A 107 -15.58 -3.66 20.34
N VAL A 108 -16.49 -3.92 19.40
CA VAL A 108 -17.89 -3.49 19.51
C VAL A 108 -18.61 -4.22 20.64
N GLN A 109 -18.40 -5.53 20.78
CA GLN A 109 -19.08 -6.34 21.80
C GLN A 109 -18.60 -6.02 23.21
N ASN A 110 -17.32 -5.72 23.37
CA ASN A 110 -16.68 -5.59 24.68
C ASN A 110 -16.28 -4.14 25.02
N ASP A 111 -16.74 -3.16 24.24
CA ASP A 111 -16.42 -1.74 24.41
C ASP A 111 -14.90 -1.48 24.53
N LYS A 112 -14.11 -2.13 23.66
CA LYS A 112 -12.65 -2.00 23.63
C LYS A 112 -12.23 -0.98 22.59
N GLN A 113 -11.18 -0.22 22.89
CA GLN A 113 -10.52 0.64 21.91
C GLN A 113 -9.87 -0.23 20.82
N PRO A 114 -10.13 0.05 19.53
CA PRO A 114 -9.43 -0.63 18.43
C PRO A 114 -7.92 -0.41 18.47
N ILE A 115 -7.14 -1.39 18.01
CA ILE A 115 -5.67 -1.29 17.91
C ILE A 115 -5.26 -0.18 16.92
N VAL A 116 -6.06 0.01 15.87
CA VAL A 116 -5.93 1.12 14.91
C VAL A 116 -7.15 2.02 15.05
N THR A 117 -6.89 3.30 15.33
CA THR A 117 -7.89 4.32 15.66
C THR A 117 -8.12 5.29 14.51
N GLY A 118 -9.11 6.18 14.65
CA GLY A 118 -9.32 7.25 13.67
C GLY A 118 -8.18 8.28 13.68
N GLU A 119 -7.53 8.46 14.81
CA GLU A 119 -6.36 9.31 15.00
C GLU A 119 -5.17 8.78 14.18
N ASP A 120 -4.93 7.47 14.16
CA ASP A 120 -3.87 6.86 13.35
C ASP A 120 -4.09 7.13 11.86
N ALA A 121 -5.33 6.95 11.38
CA ALA A 121 -5.70 7.26 10.00
C ALA A 121 -5.52 8.76 9.68
N ARG A 122 -5.77 9.65 10.65
CA ARG A 122 -5.56 11.09 10.49
C ARG A 122 -4.08 11.43 10.34
N GLU A 123 -3.19 10.80 11.11
CA GLU A 123 -1.75 11.00 10.96
C GLU A 123 -1.24 10.48 9.62
N VAL A 124 -1.71 9.31 9.15
CA VAL A 124 -1.43 8.81 7.79
C VAL A 124 -1.88 9.83 6.74
N MET A 125 -3.07 10.41 6.87
CA MET A 125 -3.51 11.43 5.93
C MET A 125 -2.57 12.64 5.89
N LYS A 126 -2.10 13.15 7.03
CA LYS A 126 -1.11 14.25 7.06
C LYS A 126 0.18 13.89 6.30
N ILE A 127 0.64 12.64 6.43
CA ILE A 127 1.79 12.12 5.67
C ILE A 127 1.50 12.16 4.17
N ILE A 128 0.33 11.68 3.72
CA ILE A 128 -0.04 11.69 2.31
C ILE A 128 -0.14 13.12 1.75
N PHE A 129 -0.76 14.06 2.48
CA PHE A 129 -0.79 15.46 2.07
C PHE A 129 0.63 16.06 1.97
N ALA A 130 1.51 15.78 2.94
CA ALA A 130 2.91 16.20 2.90
C ALA A 130 3.67 15.60 1.70
N ALA A 131 3.38 14.34 1.35
CA ALA A 131 3.98 13.67 0.19
C ALA A 131 3.61 14.35 -1.12
N TYR A 132 2.35 14.77 -1.27
CA TYR A 132 1.90 15.52 -2.45
C TYR A 132 2.50 16.94 -2.51
N GLU A 133 2.65 17.62 -1.37
CA GLU A 133 3.37 18.89 -1.28
C GLU A 133 4.85 18.74 -1.66
N SER A 134 5.50 17.69 -1.15
CA SER A 134 6.88 17.32 -1.51
C SER A 134 7.02 17.09 -3.01
N ALA A 135 6.09 16.33 -3.61
CA ALA A 135 6.09 16.09 -5.04
C ALA A 135 5.85 17.35 -5.89
N ARG A 136 5.03 18.31 -5.42
CA ARG A 136 4.87 19.60 -6.09
C ARG A 136 6.14 20.44 -6.02
N THR A 137 6.74 20.53 -4.84
CA THR A 137 7.83 21.46 -4.57
C THR A 137 9.21 20.90 -4.91
N GLY A 138 9.32 19.57 -5.03
CA GLY A 138 10.59 18.87 -5.18
C GLY A 138 11.46 18.93 -3.92
N ARG A 139 10.86 19.07 -2.73
CA ARG A 139 11.58 19.30 -1.46
C ARG A 139 11.02 18.43 -0.34
N LYS A 140 11.88 18.08 0.64
CA LYS A 140 11.46 17.46 1.89
C LYS A 140 10.45 18.35 2.62
N VAL A 141 9.39 17.75 3.14
CA VAL A 141 8.34 18.41 3.95
C VAL A 141 8.38 17.84 5.36
N SER A 142 8.40 18.71 6.36
CA SER A 142 8.37 18.32 7.77
C SER A 142 6.94 17.99 8.23
N LEU A 143 6.83 17.06 9.17
CA LEU A 143 5.57 16.70 9.82
C LEU A 143 5.52 17.26 11.26
N PRO A 144 4.32 17.55 11.81
CA PRO A 144 3.01 17.45 11.16
C PRO A 144 2.83 18.51 10.06
N PHE A 145 2.20 18.12 8.96
CA PHE A 145 1.89 19.01 7.86
C PHE A 145 0.41 19.37 7.90
N GLU A 146 0.12 20.66 7.90
CA GLU A 146 -1.23 21.20 7.94
C GLU A 146 -1.54 21.90 6.61
N THR A 147 -2.77 21.73 6.13
CA THR A 147 -3.19 22.27 4.84
C THR A 147 -4.71 22.44 4.78
N ASP A 148 -5.17 23.45 4.03
CA ASP A 148 -6.59 23.64 3.71
C ASP A 148 -7.02 22.83 2.47
N ALA A 149 -6.10 22.09 1.84
CA ALA A 149 -6.41 21.24 0.70
C ALA A 149 -7.40 20.13 1.10
N LYS A 150 -8.42 19.92 0.27
CA LYS A 150 -9.47 18.91 0.56
C LYS A 150 -9.05 17.51 0.14
N LYS A 151 -8.20 17.40 -0.86
CA LYS A 151 -7.63 16.14 -1.36
C LYS A 151 -6.13 16.30 -1.57
N PRO A 152 -5.33 15.24 -1.38
CA PRO A 152 -3.88 15.32 -1.61
C PRO A 152 -3.50 15.84 -3.00
N ILE A 153 -4.23 15.39 -4.04
CA ILE A 153 -4.00 15.82 -5.43
C ILE A 153 -4.17 17.33 -5.66
N ASP A 154 -4.97 18.02 -4.84
CA ASP A 154 -5.19 19.47 -4.96
C ASP A 154 -3.89 20.24 -4.66
N LEU A 155 -3.01 19.70 -3.82
CA LEU A 155 -1.69 20.27 -3.57
C LEU A 155 -0.76 20.13 -4.76
N TRP A 156 -0.88 19.05 -5.53
CA TRP A 156 0.02 18.78 -6.65
C TRP A 156 -0.45 19.41 -7.96
N LYS A 157 -1.77 19.47 -8.18
CA LYS A 157 -2.40 20.05 -9.38
C LYS A 157 -3.50 21.05 -9.00
N PRO A 158 -3.14 22.22 -8.44
CA PRO A 158 -4.09 23.16 -7.84
C PRO A 158 -5.01 23.90 -8.82
N ASN A 159 -4.63 23.99 -10.10
CA ASN A 159 -5.35 24.75 -11.13
C ASN A 159 -6.21 23.85 -12.03
N ARG A 160 -6.89 22.86 -11.46
CA ARG A 160 -7.85 22.03 -12.17
C ARG A 160 -9.28 22.39 -11.84
#